data_AF-A0A8X6HBX6-F1
#
_entry.id   AF-A0A8X6HBX6-F1
#
_cell.length_a   1.000
_cell.length_b   1.000
_cell.length_c   1.000
_cell.angle_alpha   90.00
_cell.angle_beta   90.00
_cell.angle_gamma   90.00
#
_symmetry.space_group_name_H-M   'P 1'
#
loop_
_entity.id
_entity.type
_entity.pdbx_description
1 polymer ?
#
loop_
_entity_poly.entity_id
_entity_poly.type
_entity_poly.pdbx_seq_one_letter_code
_entity_poly.pdbx_strand_id
1 'polypeptide(L)'
;MFKVSIPSIASYTKRDVLSVIARLYDPLGLIGPVISKAKIFLQKLWLRKLNWEECLPEAIASDWLNFVSSLKALEELKIDRYLLTDSYEKLMLLGYADASESAYGAVVYMHCVKEDGAILPLKWRFRAKYQFFKIKWDFLAC
;
A
#
# COMPACT_ATOMS: atom_id res chain seq x y z
N MET A 1 -6.27 -8.40 11.09
CA MET A 1 -5.21 -7.59 11.71
C MET A 1 -3.94 -7.95 10.99
N PHE A 2 -3.22 -6.97 10.45
CA PHE A 2 -1.97 -7.23 9.73
C PHE A 2 -0.92 -7.69 10.74
N LYS A 3 -0.17 -8.74 10.42
CA LYS A 3 1.00 -9.16 11.19
C LYS A 3 2.21 -9.03 10.28
N VAL A 4 3.20 -8.27 10.72
CA VAL A 4 4.37 -7.92 9.93
C VAL A 4 5.59 -8.62 10.53
N SER A 5 5.91 -9.79 9.99
CA SER A 5 7.14 -10.53 10.33
C SER A 5 8.17 -10.40 9.19
N ILE A 6 8.94 -9.32 9.24
CA ILE A 6 10.03 -9.08 8.30
C ILE A 6 11.36 -9.42 8.97
N PRO A 7 12.14 -10.38 8.42
CA PRO A 7 13.45 -10.71 8.98
C PRO A 7 14.36 -9.49 8.86
N SER A 8 14.92 -9.07 9.99
CA SER A 8 15.95 -8.04 10.06
C SER A 8 17.29 -8.67 9.70
N ILE A 9 17.80 -8.36 8.52
CA ILE A 9 19.08 -8.85 8.02
C ILE A 9 20.06 -7.69 7.86
N ALA A 10 21.36 -7.99 7.95
CA ALA A 10 22.42 -6.98 7.94
C ALA A 10 22.53 -6.20 6.61
N SER A 11 22.15 -6.85 5.51
CA SER A 11 22.14 -6.31 4.16
C SER A 11 20.94 -6.88 3.42
N TYR A 12 20.25 -6.03 2.66
CA TYR A 12 19.20 -6.48 1.74
C TYR A 12 19.76 -6.50 0.32
N THR A 13 19.32 -7.47 -0.46
CA THR A 13 19.49 -7.51 -1.92
C THR A 13 18.18 -7.09 -2.61
N LYS A 14 18.23 -6.88 -3.94
CA LYS A 14 17.01 -6.67 -4.73
C LYS A 14 16.04 -7.85 -4.59
N ARG A 15 16.55 -9.08 -4.46
CA ARG A 15 15.71 -10.27 -4.23
C ARG A 15 15.00 -10.20 -2.88
N ASP A 16 15.70 -9.79 -1.82
CA ASP A 16 15.11 -9.69 -0.48
C ASP A 16 14.01 -8.63 -0.44
N VAL A 17 14.23 -7.49 -1.09
CA VAL A 17 13.22 -6.43 -1.26
C VAL A 17 11.96 -6.98 -1.89
N LEU A 18 12.08 -7.72 -3.00
CA LEU A 18 10.93 -8.37 -3.64
C LEU A 18 10.25 -9.38 -2.73
N SER A 19 11.02 -10.20 -2.01
CA SER A 19 10.48 -11.18 -1.04
C SER A 19 9.63 -10.50 0.03
N VAL A 20 10.10 -9.38 0.58
CA VAL A 20 9.35 -8.59 1.56
C VAL A 20 8.08 -8.01 0.95
N ILE A 21 8.13 -7.46 -0.26
CA ILE A 21 6.94 -6.95 -0.96
C ILE A 21 5.89 -8.05 -1.15
N ALA A 22 6.31 -9.26 -1.50
CA ALA A 22 5.41 -10.40 -1.67
C ALA A 22 4.72 -10.82 -0.35
N ARG A 23 5.36 -10.60 0.80
CA ARG A 23 4.77 -10.88 2.13
C ARG A 23 3.68 -9.89 2.52
N LEU A 24 3.66 -8.69 1.94
CA LEU A 24 2.61 -7.67 2.18
C LEU A 24 1.29 -8.01 1.49
N TYR A 25 0.91 -9.29 1.43
CA TYR A 25 -0.29 -9.76 0.77
C TYR A 25 -1.55 -9.10 1.36
N ASP A 26 -2.36 -8.51 0.48
CA ASP A 26 -3.52 -7.70 0.86
C ASP A 26 -4.73 -8.09 0.01
N PRO A 27 -5.48 -9.13 0.40
CA PRO A 27 -6.62 -9.62 -0.39
C PRO A 27 -7.75 -8.60 -0.46
N LEU A 28 -7.85 -7.70 0.52
CA LEU A 28 -8.90 -6.68 0.61
C LEU A 28 -8.48 -5.34 -0.01
N GLY A 29 -7.20 -5.18 -0.40
CA GLY A 29 -6.69 -3.95 -0.98
C GLY A 29 -6.74 -2.76 -0.01
N LEU A 30 -6.59 -2.98 1.30
CA LEU A 30 -6.61 -1.94 2.34
C LEU A 30 -5.27 -1.18 2.46
N ILE A 31 -4.15 -1.89 2.33
CA ILE A 31 -2.78 -1.34 2.44
C ILE A 31 -2.16 -1.06 1.07
N GLY A 32 -2.98 -0.92 0.03
CA GLY A 32 -2.56 -0.56 -1.33
C GLY A 32 -1.53 0.57 -1.45
N PRO A 33 -1.66 1.71 -0.72
CA PRO A 33 -0.65 2.78 -0.72
C PRO A 33 0.73 2.31 -0.24
N VAL A 34 0.77 1.44 0.77
CA VAL A 34 2.00 0.94 1.36
C VAL A 34 2.70 -0.03 0.41
N ILE A 35 1.94 -0.96 -0.17
CA ILE A 35 2.44 -1.84 -1.24
C ILE A 35 2.94 -1.01 -2.42
N SER A 36 2.27 0.09 -2.73
CA SER A 36 2.66 0.97 -3.83
C SER A 36 3.98 1.68 -3.58
N LYS A 37 4.19 2.20 -2.37
CA LYS A 37 5.48 2.77 -1.96
C LYS A 37 6.61 1.73 -2.07
N ALA A 38 6.35 0.48 -1.67
CA ALA A 38 7.30 -0.61 -1.77
C ALA A 38 7.63 -0.97 -3.24
N LYS A 39 6.62 -1.00 -4.11
CA LYS A 39 6.80 -1.27 -5.56
C LYS A 39 7.55 -0.14 -6.27
N ILE A 40 7.30 1.12 -5.91
CA ILE A 40 8.07 2.27 -6.39
C ILE A 40 9.54 2.14 -5.97
N PHE A 41 9.79 1.70 -4.73
CA PHE A 41 11.15 1.44 -4.27
C PHE A 41 11.84 0.36 -5.12
N LEU A 42 11.17 -0.79 -5.34
CA LEU A 42 11.69 -1.85 -6.19
C LEU A 42 11.97 -1.35 -7.62
N GLN A 43 11.11 -0.50 -8.19
CA GLN A 43 11.33 0.13 -9.49
C GLN A 43 12.61 0.97 -9.50
N LYS A 44 12.89 1.74 -8.45
CA LYS A 44 14.15 2.51 -8.34
C LYS A 44 15.38 1.59 -8.42
N LEU A 45 15.31 0.40 -7.81
CA LEU A 45 16.40 -0.59 -7.90
C LEU A 45 16.60 -1.09 -9.33
N TRP A 46 15.52 -1.35 -10.04
CA TRP A 46 15.56 -1.76 -11.46
C TRP A 46 16.15 -0.67 -12.35
N LEU A 47 15.77 0.59 -12.16
CA LEU A 47 16.30 1.72 -12.92
C LEU A 47 17.80 1.92 -12.67
N ARG A 48 18.28 1.61 -11.46
CA ARG A 48 19.72 1.59 -11.12
C ARG A 48 20.46 0.36 -11.62
N LYS A 49 19.78 -0.58 -12.29
CA LYS A 49 20.35 -1.82 -12.85
C LYS A 49 21.07 -2.70 -11.81
N LEU A 50 20.62 -2.66 -10.54
CA LEU A 50 21.15 -3.52 -9.48
C LEU A 50 20.90 -5.00 -9.78
N ASN A 51 21.90 -5.83 -9.57
CA ASN A 51 21.76 -7.28 -9.71
C ASN A 51 20.89 -7.87 -8.59
N TRP A 52 20.41 -9.09 -8.79
CA TRP A 52 19.51 -9.75 -7.84
C TRP A 52 20.16 -10.07 -6.49
N GLU A 53 21.43 -10.47 -6.51
CA GLU A 53 22.25 -10.86 -5.34
C GLU A 53 23.09 -9.70 -4.80
N GLU A 54 23.08 -8.56 -5.48
CA GLU A 54 23.89 -7.41 -5.10
C GLU A 54 23.26 -6.70 -3.91
N CYS A 55 24.08 -6.44 -2.90
CA CYS A 55 23.69 -5.69 -1.72
C CYS A 55 23.25 -4.27 -2.10
N LEU A 56 22.21 -3.76 -1.44
CA LEU A 56 21.78 -2.38 -1.62
C LEU A 56 22.91 -1.41 -1.20
N PRO A 57 23.22 -0.39 -2.03
CA PRO A 57 24.08 0.71 -1.61
C PRO A 57 23.56 1.38 -0.34
N GLU A 58 24.46 1.82 0.54
CA GLU A 58 24.14 2.28 1.90
C GLU A 58 23.00 3.30 1.96
N ALA A 59 23.01 4.31 1.09
CA ALA A 59 21.94 5.31 1.03
C ALA A 59 20.56 4.69 0.72
N ILE A 60 20.50 3.73 -0.20
CA ILE A 60 19.27 3.03 -0.58
C ILE A 60 18.84 2.04 0.50
N ALA A 61 19.81 1.37 1.14
CA ALA A 61 19.57 0.44 2.22
C ALA A 61 18.92 1.14 3.43
N SER A 62 19.39 2.35 3.77
CA SER A 62 18.80 3.16 4.84
C SER A 62 17.34 3.52 4.56
N ASP A 63 17.03 3.97 3.34
CA ASP A 63 15.65 4.24 2.91
C ASP A 63 14.76 2.99 3.01
N TRP A 64 15.28 1.82 2.61
CA TRP A 64 14.56 0.56 2.71
C TRP A 64 14.30 0.15 4.16
N LEU A 65 15.31 0.27 5.03
CA LEU A 65 15.19 -0.06 6.45
C LEU A 65 14.18 0.85 7.15
N ASN A 66 14.17 2.14 6.82
CA ASN A 66 13.16 3.08 7.31
C ASN A 66 11.75 2.72 6.83
N PHE A 67 11.62 2.27 5.59
CA PHE A 67 10.34 1.75 5.10
C PHE A 67 9.93 0.50 5.88
N VAL A 68 10.81 -0.49 6.03
CA VAL A 68 10.52 -1.74 6.73
C VAL A 68 10.16 -1.50 8.20
N SER A 69 10.88 -0.61 8.89
CA SER A 69 10.60 -0.29 10.29
C SER A 69 9.22 0.37 10.46
N SER A 70 8.82 1.22 9.51
CA SER A 70 7.49 1.85 9.50
C SER A 70 6.34 0.85 9.31
N LEU A 71 6.60 -0.35 8.76
CA LEU A 71 5.55 -1.35 8.53
C LEU A 71 4.96 -1.90 9.83
N LYS A 72 5.67 -1.81 10.97
CA LYS A 72 5.11 -2.21 12.27
C LYS A 72 3.85 -1.42 12.63
N ALA A 73 3.73 -0.16 12.18
CA ALA A 73 2.52 0.63 12.39
C ALA A 73 1.27 0.02 11.72
N LEU A 74 1.43 -0.89 10.75
CA LEU A 74 0.30 -1.61 10.16
C LEU A 74 -0.36 -2.58 11.14
N GLU A 75 0.36 -3.05 12.16
CA GLU A 75 -0.21 -3.95 13.18
C GLU A 75 -1.23 -3.22 14.07
N GLU A 76 -1.06 -1.89 14.22
CA GLU A 76 -1.98 -1.02 14.96
C GLU A 76 -3.21 -0.61 14.15
N LEU A 77 -3.22 -0.88 12.84
CA LEU A 77 -4.30 -0.48 11.93
C LEU A 77 -5.59 -1.24 12.26
N LYS A 78 -6.57 -0.53 12.82
CA LYS A 78 -7.93 -1.01 13.08
C LYS A 78 -8.90 -0.44 12.05
N ILE A 79 -9.71 -1.33 11.47
CA ILE A 79 -10.63 -1.03 10.37
C ILE A 79 -11.99 -1.64 10.75
N ASP A 80 -12.93 -0.78 11.15
CA ASP A 80 -14.27 -1.13 11.69
C ASP A 80 -15.28 -1.64 10.65
N ARG A 81 -15.25 -2.91 10.22
CA ARG A 81 -15.97 -3.41 9.02
C ARG A 81 -17.47 -3.07 8.86
N TYR A 82 -18.17 -2.64 9.91
CA TYR A 82 -19.58 -2.26 9.86
C TYR A 82 -19.76 -0.75 9.59
N LEU A 83 -20.63 -0.47 8.64
CA LEU A 83 -20.63 0.77 7.86
C LEU A 83 -21.93 1.56 7.99
N LEU A 84 -23.02 0.85 8.27
CA LEU A 84 -24.34 1.42 8.34
C LEU A 84 -24.66 1.76 9.79
N THR A 85 -25.46 2.79 9.99
CA THR A 85 -26.13 3.05 11.26
C THR A 85 -27.60 2.69 11.09
N ASP A 86 -28.27 2.34 12.17
CA ASP A 86 -29.68 1.91 12.09
C ASP A 86 -30.61 3.00 11.54
N SER A 87 -30.22 4.27 11.67
CA SER A 87 -30.84 5.43 11.02
C SER A 87 -29.83 6.15 10.10
N TYR A 88 -30.20 6.30 8.83
CA TYR A 88 -29.47 7.11 7.85
C TYR A 88 -30.46 7.79 6.90
N GLU A 89 -30.20 9.06 6.60
CA GLU A 89 -31.02 9.84 5.66
C GLU A 89 -30.53 9.61 4.22
N LYS A 90 -29.21 9.56 4.02
CA LYS A 90 -28.63 9.52 2.69
C LYS A 90 -27.32 8.74 2.65
N LEU A 91 -27.19 7.91 1.61
CA LEU A 91 -25.94 7.25 1.25
C LEU A 91 -25.39 7.88 -0.04
N MET A 92 -24.09 8.16 -0.05
CA MET A 92 -23.37 8.73 -1.19
C MET A 92 -22.11 7.93 -1.47
N LEU A 93 -21.76 7.81 -2.75
CA LEU A 93 -20.47 7.28 -3.18
C LEU A 93 -19.59 8.44 -3.63
N LEU A 94 -18.41 8.57 -3.00
CA LEU A 94 -17.44 9.61 -3.31
C LEU A 94 -16.21 8.98 -3.96
N GLY A 95 -15.98 9.29 -5.23
CA GLY A 95 -14.77 8.89 -5.93
C GLY A 95 -13.70 9.97 -5.84
N TYR A 96 -12.49 9.60 -5.47
CA TYR A 96 -11.31 10.43 -5.57
C TYR A 96 -10.29 9.74 -6.47
N ALA A 97 -9.55 10.52 -7.24
CA ALA A 97 -8.44 10.03 -8.04
C ALA A 97 -7.31 11.04 -8.00
N ASP A 98 -6.09 10.52 -7.94
CA ASP A 98 -4.86 11.31 -7.98
C ASP A 98 -3.81 10.57 -8.81
N ALA A 99 -2.92 11.33 -9.45
CA ALA A 99 -1.88 10.80 -10.30
C ALA A 99 -0.59 11.59 -10.15
N SER A 100 0.51 10.86 -10.10
CA SER A 100 1.87 11.38 -10.14
C SER A 100 2.66 10.66 -11.26
N GLU A 101 3.86 11.15 -11.55
CA GLU A 101 4.78 10.48 -12.47
C GLU A 101 5.12 9.04 -12.03
N SER A 102 5.07 8.77 -10.72
CA SER A 102 5.43 7.46 -10.16
C SER A 102 4.28 6.46 -10.14
N ALA A 103 3.05 6.92 -9.89
CA ALA A 103 1.87 6.08 -9.78
C ALA A 103 0.58 6.90 -9.88
N TYR A 104 -0.50 6.23 -10.26
CA TYR A 104 -1.86 6.76 -10.12
C TYR A 104 -2.67 5.89 -9.16
N GLY A 105 -3.60 6.54 -8.47
CA GLY A 105 -4.48 5.94 -7.49
C GLY A 105 -5.89 6.47 -7.66
N ALA A 106 -6.87 5.58 -7.59
CA ALA A 106 -8.27 5.97 -7.48
C ALA A 106 -8.91 5.20 -6.33
N VAL A 107 -9.76 5.87 -5.57
CA VAL A 107 -10.46 5.33 -4.40
C VAL A 107 -11.92 5.74 -4.41
N VAL A 108 -12.81 4.80 -4.12
CA VAL A 108 -14.22 5.09 -3.88
C VAL A 108 -14.50 4.94 -2.40
N TYR A 109 -15.12 5.93 -1.78
CA TYR A 109 -15.62 5.89 -0.42
C TYR A 109 -17.14 5.82 -0.41
N MET A 110 -17.69 5.15 0.60
CA MET A 110 -19.11 5.27 0.94
C MET A 110 -19.26 6.26 2.08
N HIS A 111 -20.19 7.19 1.93
CA HIS A 111 -20.46 8.26 2.87
C HIS A 111 -21.92 8.19 3.32
N CYS A 112 -22.14 8.24 4.63
CA CYS A 112 -23.45 8.12 5.25
C CYS A 112 -23.77 9.42 6.00
N VAL A 113 -24.93 10.00 5.70
CA VAL A 113 -25.49 11.17 6.38
C VAL A 113 -26.64 10.70 7.25
N LYS A 114 -26.59 11.07 8.53
CA LYS A 114 -27.64 10.76 9.50
C LYS A 114 -28.79 11.77 9.41
N GLU A 115 -29.96 11.39 9.91
CA GLU A 115 -31.18 12.22 9.93
C GLU A 115 -31.05 13.50 10.77
N ASP A 116 -30.10 13.55 11.70
CA ASP A 116 -29.77 14.77 12.47
C ASP A 116 -28.86 15.74 11.68
N GLY A 117 -28.57 15.44 10.41
CA GLY A 117 -27.62 16.17 9.58
C GLY A 117 -26.16 15.96 9.98
N ALA A 118 -25.87 15.13 10.99
CA ALA A 118 -24.51 14.85 11.41
C ALA A 118 -23.81 13.99 10.36
N ILE A 119 -22.74 14.55 9.81
CA ILE A 119 -21.90 13.88 8.83
C ILE A 119 -20.95 12.94 9.56
N LEU A 120 -21.06 11.64 9.30
CA LEU A 120 -20.05 10.69 9.76
C LEU A 120 -18.74 10.94 8.98
N PRO A 121 -17.58 10.98 9.66
CA PRO A 121 -16.30 11.13 8.96
C PRO A 121 -16.15 10.01 7.93
N LEU A 122 -15.47 10.31 6.81
CA LEU A 122 -15.20 9.35 5.74
C LEU A 122 -14.34 8.21 6.27
N LYS A 123 -14.99 7.18 6.81
CA LYS A 123 -14.30 6.06 7.44
C LYS A 123 -13.97 4.93 6.46
N TRP A 124 -14.56 4.91 5.26
CA TRP A 124 -14.61 3.68 4.47
C TRP A 124 -14.32 3.80 2.99
N ARG A 125 -13.21 3.17 2.62
CA ARG A 125 -12.76 2.92 1.25
C ARG A 125 -13.34 1.59 0.75
N PHE A 126 -14.18 1.66 -0.27
CA PHE A 126 -14.84 0.51 -0.92
C PHE A 126 -13.87 -0.27 -1.81
N ARG A 127 -13.04 0.47 -2.55
CA ARG A 127 -11.98 -0.08 -3.39
C ARG A 127 -11.01 1.02 -3.71
N ALA A 128 -9.73 0.71 -3.74
CA ALA A 128 -8.80 1.55 -4.48
C ALA A 128 -7.95 0.71 -5.41
N LYS A 129 -7.71 1.25 -6.59
CA LYS A 129 -6.71 0.72 -7.51
C LYS A 129 -5.53 1.66 -7.49
N TYR A 130 -4.37 1.09 -7.20
CA TYR A 130 -3.09 1.75 -7.38
C TYR A 130 -2.38 1.02 -8.49
N GLN A 131 -1.98 1.77 -9.51
CA GLN A 131 -1.32 1.18 -10.64
C GLN A 131 -0.18 2.07 -11.11
N PHE A 132 0.89 1.39 -11.49
CA PHE A 132 2.19 1.97 -11.77
C PHE A 132 2.31 2.22 -13.27
N PHE A 133 3.10 3.22 -13.65
CA PHE A 133 3.54 3.37 -15.04
C PHE A 133 4.46 2.19 -15.43
N LYS A 134 4.13 1.54 -16.55
CA LYS A 134 4.68 0.25 -17.03
C LYS A 134 6.21 0.16 -16.96
N ILE A 135 6.71 -0.79 -16.17
CA ILE A 135 7.70 -1.76 -16.64
C ILE A 135 6.93 -3.08 -16.74
N LYS A 136 6.89 -3.69 -17.93
CA LYS A 136 6.26 -4.99 -18.14
C LYS A 136 6.81 -6.00 -17.13
N TRP A 137 5.93 -6.57 -16.30
CA TRP A 137 6.25 -7.64 -15.36
C TRP A 137 6.33 -9.01 -16.07
N ASP A 138 6.95 -9.06 -17.25
CA ASP A 138 7.10 -10.31 -18.02
C ASP A 138 8.25 -11.20 -17.47
N PHE A 139 8.80 -10.90 -16.29
CA PHE A 139 9.91 -11.64 -15.65
C PHE A 139 9.53 -12.39 -14.37
N LEU A 140 8.23 -12.53 -14.07
CA LEU A 140 7.74 -13.38 -12.97
C LEU A 140 7.10 -14.70 -13.44
N ALA A 141 7.28 -15.08 -14.70
CA ALA A 141 7.05 -16.44 -15.16
C ALA A 141 8.39 -17.20 -15.17
N CYS A 142 8.75 -17.76 -14.03
CA CYS A 142 9.45 -19.04 -13.99
C CYS A 142 8.39 -20.11 -13.68
#